data_AF-A0A137PD90-F1
#
_entry.id   AF-A0A137PD90-F1
#
_cell.length_a   1.000
_cell.length_b   1.000
_cell.length_c   1.000
_cell.angle_alpha   90.00
_cell.angle_beta   90.00
_cell.angle_gamma   90.00
#
_symmetry.space_group_name_H-M   'P 1'
#
loop_
_entity.id
_entity.type
_entity.pdbx_description
1 polymer ?
#
loop_
_entity_poly.entity_id
_entity_poly.type
_entity_poly.pdbx_seq_one_letter_code
_entity_poly.pdbx_strand_id
1 'polypeptide(L)'
;MNCLICFDTWVYYMEYTVDQDKYYNLANLLDFIISLLFLLIEIAVNSHIIYRLCSKVINQTNPYYKVIVAKLVCVLILYLILDIVLMTLDITNNQMYACFFWGIDYSFKIQMETLCLGKIRDMIVTMEHYENSGPRRNSRAIDELWPF
;
A
#
# COMPACT_ATOMS: atom_id res chain seq x y z
N MET A 1 5.12 -4.73 -19.37
CA MET A 1 5.30 -5.74 -18.32
C MET A 1 5.99 -7.00 -18.86
N ASN A 2 5.49 -7.61 -19.95
CA ASN A 2 6.09 -8.83 -20.52
C ASN A 2 7.53 -8.68 -21.06
N CYS A 3 7.89 -7.56 -21.70
CA CYS A 3 9.26 -7.39 -22.23
C CYS A 3 10.33 -7.23 -21.13
N LEU A 4 9.96 -6.65 -19.99
CA LEU A 4 10.88 -6.44 -18.86
C LEU A 4 11.24 -7.79 -18.23
N ILE A 5 10.22 -8.63 -18.03
CA ILE A 5 10.38 -9.99 -17.50
C ILE A 5 11.20 -10.85 -18.46
N CYS A 6 10.94 -10.78 -19.78
CA CYS A 6 11.76 -11.52 -20.74
C CYS A 6 13.22 -11.08 -20.77
N PHE A 7 13.49 -9.79 -20.57
CA PHE A 7 14.85 -9.24 -20.54
C PHE A 7 15.58 -9.67 -19.27
N ASP A 8 14.89 -9.62 -18.13
CA ASP A 8 15.41 -10.05 -16.83
C ASP A 8 15.78 -11.54 -16.82
N THR A 9 14.87 -12.41 -17.29
CA THR A 9 15.13 -13.85 -17.45
C THR A 9 16.29 -14.13 -18.42
N TRP A 10 16.44 -13.31 -19.47
CA TRP A 10 17.56 -13.43 -20.41
C TRP A 10 18.89 -13.08 -19.73
N VAL A 11 18.94 -12.02 -18.93
CA VAL A 11 20.15 -11.60 -18.21
C VAL A 11 20.57 -12.65 -17.19
N TYR A 12 19.62 -13.20 -16.41
CA TYR A 12 19.89 -14.32 -15.48
C TYR A 12 20.40 -15.57 -16.20
N TYR A 13 19.86 -15.89 -17.39
CA TYR A 13 20.37 -16.99 -18.21
C TYR A 13 21.81 -16.75 -18.67
N MET A 14 22.13 -15.53 -19.10
CA MET A 14 23.48 -15.16 -19.55
C MET A 14 24.50 -15.15 -18.38
N GLU A 15 24.08 -14.79 -17.18
CA GLU A 15 24.89 -14.89 -15.95
C GLU A 15 25.29 -16.33 -15.65
N TYR A 16 24.34 -17.27 -15.76
CA TYR A 16 24.59 -18.69 -15.50
C TYR A 16 25.34 -19.43 -16.62
N THR A 17 25.26 -18.94 -17.86
CA THR A 17 25.75 -19.70 -19.04
C THR A 17 26.96 -19.09 -19.76
N VAL A 18 27.24 -17.80 -19.59
CA VAL A 18 28.26 -17.10 -20.40
C VAL A 18 29.45 -16.64 -19.57
N ASP A 19 29.24 -15.77 -18.58
CA ASP A 19 30.36 -15.22 -17.79
C ASP A 19 29.85 -14.57 -16.49
N GLN A 20 30.02 -15.28 -15.37
CA GLN A 20 29.41 -14.93 -14.08
C GLN A 20 29.79 -13.52 -13.63
N ASP A 21 31.08 -13.16 -13.72
CA ASP A 21 31.60 -11.88 -13.22
C ASP A 21 31.13 -10.66 -14.03
N LYS A 22 30.80 -10.86 -15.31
CA LYS A 22 30.41 -9.77 -16.23
C LYS A 22 28.93 -9.44 -16.14
N TYR A 23 28.11 -10.47 -15.97
CA TYR A 23 26.65 -10.34 -15.96
C TYR A 23 26.07 -10.19 -14.55
N TYR A 24 26.80 -10.61 -13.50
CA TYR A 24 26.40 -10.40 -12.10
C TYR A 24 26.20 -8.91 -11.75
N ASN A 25 27.12 -8.04 -12.17
CA ASN A 25 26.98 -6.60 -11.98
C ASN A 25 25.79 -6.00 -12.76
N LEU A 26 25.46 -6.58 -13.92
CA LEU A 26 24.34 -6.12 -14.73
C LEU A 26 23.00 -6.57 -14.14
N ALA A 27 22.92 -7.80 -13.62
CA ALA A 27 21.77 -8.33 -12.89
C ALA A 27 21.50 -7.52 -11.63
N ASN A 28 22.53 -7.26 -10.82
CA ASN A 28 22.42 -6.41 -9.62
C ASN A 28 21.95 -4.99 -9.92
N LEU A 29 22.45 -4.38 -11.00
CA LEU A 29 22.00 -3.06 -11.42
C LEU A 29 20.53 -3.07 -11.86
N LEU A 30 20.10 -4.12 -12.56
CA LEU A 30 18.70 -4.30 -12.97
C LEU A 30 17.78 -4.49 -11.77
N ASP A 31 18.14 -5.37 -10.84
CA ASP A 31 17.37 -5.62 -9.61
C ASP A 31 17.22 -4.34 -8.78
N PHE A 32 18.28 -3.54 -8.67
CA PHE A 32 18.22 -2.24 -8.00
C PHE A 32 17.26 -1.26 -8.71
N ILE A 33 17.35 -1.14 -10.04
CA ILE A 33 16.48 -0.24 -10.82
C ILE A 33 15.01 -0.66 -10.73
N ILE A 34 14.74 -1.96 -10.83
CA ILE A 34 13.39 -2.52 -10.71
C ILE A 34 12.85 -2.22 -9.31
N SER A 35 13.65 -2.46 -8.27
CA SER A 35 13.27 -2.20 -6.89
C SER A 35 12.98 -0.72 -6.63
N LEU A 36 13.77 0.18 -7.23
CA LEU A 36 13.58 1.63 -7.14
C LEU A 36 12.28 2.07 -7.82
N LEU A 37 11.98 1.53 -9.00
CA LEU A 37 10.74 1.83 -9.72
C LEU A 37 9.51 1.37 -8.94
N PHE A 38 9.57 0.19 -8.32
CA PHE A 38 8.49 -0.31 -7.46
C PHE A 38 8.28 0.60 -6.25
N LEU A 39 9.34 1.02 -5.58
CA LEU A 39 9.27 1.96 -4.45
C LEU A 39 8.59 3.29 -4.85
N LEU A 40 8.95 3.86 -6.00
CA LEU A 40 8.36 5.11 -6.49
C LEU A 40 6.86 4.96 -6.80
N ILE A 41 6.47 3.87 -7.45
CA ILE A 41 5.06 3.58 -7.74
C ILE A 41 4.29 3.38 -6.43
N GLU A 42 4.86 2.65 -5.48
CA GLU A 42 4.24 2.38 -4.19
C GLU A 42 3.98 3.67 -3.41
N ILE A 43 4.97 4.58 -3.34
CA ILE A 43 4.81 5.90 -2.72
C ILE A 43 3.67 6.69 -3.38
N ALA A 44 3.60 6.69 -4.72
CA ALA A 44 2.57 7.42 -5.45
C ALA A 44 1.16 6.85 -5.17
N VAL A 45 0.99 5.53 -5.22
CA VAL A 45 -0.28 4.85 -4.96
C VAL A 45 -0.71 5.05 -3.51
N ASN A 46 0.19 4.83 -2.55
CA ASN A 46 -0.10 5.00 -1.13
C ASN A 46 -0.47 6.44 -0.80
N SER A 47 0.26 7.42 -1.35
CA SER A 47 -0.07 8.85 -1.17
C SER A 47 -1.46 9.19 -1.73
N HIS A 48 -1.81 8.66 -2.90
CA HIS A 48 -3.12 8.88 -3.51
C HIS A 48 -4.26 8.27 -2.65
N ILE A 49 -4.06 7.06 -2.12
CA ILE A 49 -5.02 6.41 -1.22
C ILE A 49 -5.21 7.23 0.06
N ILE A 50 -4.12 7.66 0.71
CA ILE A 50 -4.16 8.50 1.91
C ILE A 50 -4.90 9.81 1.61
N TYR A 51 -4.57 10.48 0.51
CA TYR A 51 -5.23 11.74 0.12
C TYR A 51 -6.74 11.56 -0.01
N ARG A 52 -7.18 10.50 -0.71
CA ARG A 52 -8.60 10.21 -0.89
C ARG A 52 -9.30 9.87 0.43
N LEU A 53 -8.65 9.12 1.31
CA LEU A 53 -9.15 8.80 2.65
C LEU A 53 -9.27 10.07 3.51
N CYS A 54 -8.21 10.86 3.62
CA CYS A 54 -8.19 12.11 4.38
C CYS A 54 -9.28 13.09 3.89
N SER A 55 -9.43 13.25 2.57
CA SER A 55 -10.48 14.08 1.98
C SER A 55 -11.89 13.66 2.42
N LYS A 56 -12.14 12.35 2.51
CA LYS A 56 -13.42 11.82 3.03
C LYS A 56 -13.57 11.98 4.55
N VAL A 57 -12.49 11.78 5.31
CA VAL A 57 -12.46 11.85 6.77
C VAL A 57 -12.69 13.26 7.30
N ILE A 58 -12.19 14.29 6.61
CA ILE A 58 -12.32 15.69 7.04
C ILE A 58 -13.79 16.09 7.17
N ASN A 59 -14.65 15.56 6.29
CA ASN A 59 -16.09 15.85 6.28
C ASN A 59 -16.89 14.99 7.28
N GLN A 60 -16.25 14.03 7.94
CA GLN A 60 -16.90 13.14 8.90
C GLN A 60 -16.87 13.74 10.31
N THR A 61 -18.04 13.78 10.96
CA THR A 61 -18.19 14.29 12.34
C THR A 61 -17.66 13.31 13.39
N ASN A 62 -17.54 12.03 13.07
CA ASN A 62 -17.12 11.00 14.01
C ASN A 62 -15.58 11.01 14.24
N PRO A 63 -15.09 11.32 15.46
CA PRO A 63 -13.66 11.39 15.75
C PRO A 63 -12.94 10.04 15.69
N TYR A 64 -13.65 8.92 15.88
CA TYR A 64 -13.05 7.58 15.79
C TYR A 64 -12.48 7.30 14.38
N TYR A 65 -13.08 7.90 13.36
CA TYR A 65 -12.66 7.74 11.98
C TYR A 65 -11.30 8.42 11.71
N LYS A 66 -11.08 9.59 12.32
CA LYS A 66 -9.80 10.31 12.28
C LYS A 66 -8.68 9.49 12.93
N VAL A 67 -8.98 8.83 14.04
CA VAL A 67 -8.02 7.95 14.74
C VAL A 67 -7.66 6.73 13.91
N ILE A 68 -8.63 6.09 13.23
CA ILE A 68 -8.37 4.93 12.37
C ILE A 68 -7.48 5.32 11.19
N VAL A 69 -7.76 6.45 10.53
CA VAL A 69 -6.93 6.91 9.42
C VAL A 69 -5.53 7.31 9.88
N ALA A 70 -5.38 7.96 11.05
CA ALA A 70 -4.07 8.24 11.62
C ALA A 70 -3.25 6.96 11.89
N LYS A 71 -3.89 5.89 12.41
CA LYS A 71 -3.25 4.59 12.60
C LYS A 71 -2.83 3.95 11.27
N LEU A 72 -3.68 4.03 10.24
CA LEU A 72 -3.37 3.50 8.91
C LEU A 72 -2.18 4.24 8.28
N VAL A 73 -2.14 5.57 8.39
CA VAL A 73 -1.00 6.38 7.93
C VAL A 73 0.27 6.00 8.69
N CYS A 74 0.20 5.78 10.00
CA CYS A 74 1.34 5.34 10.81
C CYS A 74 1.90 3.99 10.33
N VAL A 75 1.04 3.02 10.01
CA VAL A 75 1.46 1.72 9.47
C VAL A 75 2.11 1.87 8.10
N LEU A 76 1.57 2.71 7.21
CA LEU A 76 2.17 3.00 5.90
C LEU A 76 3.57 3.61 6.02
N ILE A 77 3.79 4.50 6.99
CA ILE A 77 5.12 5.06 7.28
C ILE A 77 6.08 3.97 7.77
N LEU A 78 5.62 3.03 8.60
CA LEU A 78 6.46 1.92 9.05
C LEU A 78 6.90 1.02 7.90
N TYR A 79 6.01 0.72 6.95
CA TYR A 79 6.37 -0.03 5.74
C TYR A 79 7.37 0.72 4.87
N LEU A 80 7.19 2.03 4.70
CA LEU A 80 8.16 2.87 3.96
C LEU A 80 9.56 2.85 4.62
N ILE A 81 9.63 2.89 5.94
CA ILE A 81 10.90 2.78 6.66
C ILE A 81 11.53 1.39 6.43
N LEU A 82 10.72 0.33 6.46
CA LEU A 82 11.18 -1.03 6.22
C LEU A 82 11.73 -1.20 4.79
N ASP A 83 11.07 -0.63 3.78
CA ASP A 83 11.56 -0.61 2.39
C ASP A 83 12.93 0.06 2.26
N ILE A 84 13.12 1.20 2.93
CA ILE A 84 14.39 1.93 2.92
C ILE A 84 15.50 1.10 3.57
N VAL A 85 15.19 0.40 4.67
CA VAL A 85 16.13 -0.52 5.32
C VAL A 85 16.52 -1.67 4.40
N LEU A 86 15.56 -2.25 3.68
CA LEU A 86 15.80 -3.34 2.73
C LEU A 86 16.61 -2.89 1.52
N MET A 87 16.33 -1.71 0.97
CA MET A 87 17.16 -1.04 -0.04
C MET A 87 18.61 -0.83 0.43
N THR A 88 18.78 -0.44 1.70
CA THR A 88 20.11 -0.24 2.28
C THR A 88 20.85 -1.57 2.42
N LEU A 89 20.14 -2.65 2.77
CA LEU A 89 20.71 -4.00 2.87
C LEU A 89 21.19 -4.54 1.52
N ASP A 90 20.45 -4.25 0.45
CA ASP A 90 20.81 -4.60 -0.92
C ASP A 90 22.13 -3.94 -1.35
N ILE A 91 22.32 -2.66 -1.00
CA ILE A 91 23.58 -1.92 -1.25
C ILE A 91 24.76 -2.49 -0.44
N THR A 92 24.54 -3.04 0.75
CA THR A 92 25.61 -3.60 1.61
C THR A 92 26.05 -5.03 1.24
N ASN A 93 25.74 -5.51 0.03
CA ASN A 93 26.19 -6.79 -0.51
C ASN A 93 25.64 -8.04 0.23
N ASN A 94 24.54 -7.88 0.97
CA ASN A 94 23.78 -8.96 1.61
C ASN A 94 22.49 -9.28 0.83
N GLN A 95 22.60 -9.36 -0.50
CA GLN A 95 21.45 -9.43 -1.42
C GLN A 95 20.54 -10.63 -1.15
N MET A 96 21.09 -11.78 -0.76
CA MET A 96 20.29 -12.98 -0.45
C MET A 96 19.33 -12.74 0.73
N TYR A 97 19.80 -12.05 1.78
CA TYR A 97 18.95 -11.69 2.91
C TYR A 97 17.95 -10.59 2.52
N ALA A 98 18.39 -9.59 1.75
CA ALA A 98 17.53 -8.52 1.27
C ALA A 98 16.35 -9.06 0.46
N CYS A 99 16.60 -9.97 -0.50
CA CYS A 99 15.57 -10.60 -1.33
C CYS A 99 14.58 -11.45 -0.52
N PHE A 100 15.06 -12.24 0.44
CA PHE A 100 14.18 -13.03 1.31
C PHE A 100 13.27 -12.15 2.17
N PHE A 101 13.82 -11.10 2.79
CA PHE A 101 13.02 -10.16 3.57
C PHE A 101 12.08 -9.31 2.70
N TRP A 102 12.47 -9.00 1.46
CA TRP A 102 11.60 -8.38 0.45
C TRP A 102 10.35 -9.21 0.19
N GLY A 103 10.52 -10.52 -0.03
CA GLY A 103 9.38 -11.42 -0.25
C GLY A 103 8.43 -11.49 0.94
N ILE A 104 8.97 -11.47 2.17
CA ILE A 104 8.17 -11.45 3.40
C ILE A 104 7.43 -10.11 3.55
N ASP A 105 8.12 -8.99 3.37
CA ASP A 105 7.53 -7.66 3.49
C ASP A 105 6.40 -7.46 2.47
N TYR A 106 6.63 -7.83 1.21
CA TYR A 106 5.63 -7.77 0.17
C TYR A 106 4.39 -8.64 0.47
N SER A 107 4.60 -9.81 1.07
CA SER A 107 3.50 -10.69 1.51
C SER A 107 2.66 -10.04 2.61
N PHE A 108 3.29 -9.37 3.57
CA PHE A 108 2.58 -8.61 4.61
C PHE A 108 1.83 -7.40 4.04
N LYS A 109 2.44 -6.67 3.09
CA LYS A 109 1.80 -5.55 2.41
C LYS A 109 0.53 -5.96 1.68
N ILE A 110 0.56 -7.05 0.91
CA ILE A 110 -0.63 -7.58 0.23
C ILE A 110 -1.73 -7.95 1.24
N GLN A 111 -1.37 -8.63 2.33
CA GLN A 111 -2.34 -8.99 3.37
C GLN A 111 -2.92 -7.75 4.06
N MET A 112 -2.10 -6.73 4.32
CA MET A 112 -2.59 -5.47 4.89
C MET A 112 -3.47 -4.69 3.93
N GLU A 113 -3.15 -4.65 2.63
CA GLU A 113 -3.98 -3.99 1.64
C GLU A 113 -5.34 -4.69 1.51
N THR A 114 -5.34 -6.01 1.41
CA THR A 114 -6.58 -6.80 1.27
C THR A 114 -7.43 -6.79 2.54
N LEU A 115 -6.83 -6.98 3.73
CA LEU A 115 -7.57 -7.06 4.99
C LEU A 115 -7.85 -5.67 5.58
N CYS A 116 -6.87 -4.78 5.65
CA CYS A 116 -7.04 -3.50 6.35
C CYS A 116 -7.83 -2.49 5.49
N LEU A 117 -7.47 -2.28 4.22
CA LEU A 117 -8.23 -1.36 3.37
C LEU A 117 -9.59 -1.94 2.98
N GLY A 118 -9.72 -3.26 2.83
CA GLY A 118 -10.99 -3.93 2.62
C GLY A 118 -11.95 -3.68 3.79
N LYS A 119 -11.50 -3.95 5.02
CA LYS A 119 -12.31 -3.73 6.23
C LYS A 119 -12.65 -2.26 6.45
N ILE A 120 -11.73 -1.33 6.17
CA ILE A 120 -12.00 0.10 6.27
C ILE A 120 -13.02 0.53 5.22
N ARG A 121 -12.94 0.03 3.99
CA ARG A 121 -13.94 0.30 2.95
C ARG A 121 -15.31 -0.22 3.34
N ASP A 122 -15.41 -1.43 3.87
CA ASP A 122 -16.66 -2.00 4.38
C ASP A 122 -17.21 -1.19 5.58
N MET A 123 -16.32 -0.71 6.45
CA MET A 123 -16.70 0.15 7.57
C MET A 123 -17.29 1.50 7.10
N ILE A 124 -16.71 2.11 6.05
CA ILE A 124 -17.26 3.32 5.42
C ILE A 124 -18.66 3.04 4.87
N VAL A 125 -18.81 1.96 4.09
CA VAL A 125 -20.10 1.63 3.43
C VAL A 125 -21.18 1.32 4.47
N THR A 126 -20.84 0.57 5.52
CA THR A 126 -21.77 0.26 6.61
C THR A 126 -22.21 1.51 7.36
N MET A 127 -21.30 2.47 7.57
CA MET A 127 -21.63 3.74 8.20
C MET A 127 -22.45 4.67 7.30
N GLU A 128 -22.14 4.78 6.00
CA GLU A 128 -22.99 5.52 5.06
C GLU A 128 -24.42 4.96 5.03
N HIS A 129 -24.56 3.64 5.15
CA HIS A 129 -25.86 3.01 5.33
C HIS A 129 -26.50 3.36 6.67
N TYR A 130 -25.77 3.32 7.79
CA TYR A 130 -26.28 3.68 9.12
C TYR A 130 -26.71 5.15 9.21
N GLU A 131 -25.97 6.05 8.58
CA GLU A 131 -26.26 7.49 8.54
C GLU A 131 -27.50 7.76 7.68
N ASN A 132 -27.68 7.02 6.57
CA ASN A 132 -28.88 7.08 5.73
C ASN A 132 -30.11 6.34 6.29
N SER A 133 -29.92 5.35 7.16
CA SER A 133 -30.99 4.56 7.79
C SER A 133 -31.32 4.99 9.23
N GLY A 134 -30.61 5.99 9.76
CA GLY A 134 -30.84 6.51 11.10
C GLY A 134 -32.22 7.17 11.28
N PRO A 135 -32.75 7.24 12.53
CA PRO A 135 -34.12 7.70 12.84
C PRO A 135 -34.38 9.18 12.51
N ARG A 136 -33.39 9.95 12.06
CA ARG A 136 -33.53 11.39 11.76
C ARG A 136 -34.52 11.69 10.64
N ARG A 137 -34.80 10.73 9.75
CA ARG A 137 -35.89 10.87 8.76
C ARG A 137 -37.27 10.70 9.39
N ASN A 138 -37.39 9.88 10.44
CA ASN A 138 -38.65 9.69 11.15
C ASN A 138 -38.94 10.84 12.14
N SER A 139 -37.91 11.45 12.75
CA SER A 139 -38.11 12.65 13.58
C SER A 139 -38.52 13.88 12.76
N ARG A 140 -37.93 14.10 11.57
CA ARG A 140 -38.38 15.21 10.70
C ARG A 140 -39.80 15.01 10.16
N ALA A 141 -40.20 13.78 9.86
CA ALA A 141 -41.56 13.48 9.45
C ALA A 141 -42.59 13.62 10.59
N ILE A 142 -42.16 13.47 11.85
CA ILE A 142 -43.02 13.69 13.03
C ILE A 142 -43.08 15.18 13.39
N ASP A 143 -41.98 15.92 13.25
CA ASP A 143 -41.93 17.38 13.47
C ASP A 143 -42.71 18.16 12.40
N GLU A 144 -42.85 17.63 11.17
CA GLU A 144 -43.75 18.19 10.14
C GLU A 144 -45.22 17.80 10.32
N LEU A 145 -45.54 16.81 11.16
CA LEU A 145 -46.91 16.30 11.35
C LEU A 145 -47.68 16.93 12.53
N TRP A 146 -47.03 17.78 13.34
CA TRP A 146 -47.67 18.44 14.49
C TRP A 146 -47.36 19.95 14.53
N PRO A 147 -48.10 20.76 13.76
CA PRO A 147 -48.15 22.20 13.98
C PRO A 147 -49.31 22.50 14.94
N PHE A 148 -49.09 22.32 16.24
CA PHE A 148 -49.95 22.89 17.29
C PHE A 148 -49.11 23.39 18.46
#